data_AF-A0A942DJL1-F1
#
_entry.id   AF-A0A942DJL1-F1
#
_cell.length_a   1.000
_cell.length_b   1.000
_cell.length_c   1.000
_cell.angle_alpha   90.00
_cell.angle_beta   90.00
_cell.angle_gamma   90.00
#
_symmetry.space_group_name_H-M   'P 1'
#
loop_
_entity.id
_entity.type
_entity.pdbx_description
1 polymer ?
#
loop_
_entity_poly.entity_id
_entity_poly.type
_entity_poly.pdbx_seq_one_letter_code
_entity_poly.pdbx_strand_id
1 'polypeptide(L)'
;MIGAHELFVPAAAVIHDSDVSNAELRLSCNLPVGYKEFVSTLGSGAWAQSDITAPADLYAFDESVGHEMKGWIPLAENVDGCGNSVAFNCLDQKIYFCNHDPFGFVFVANSFEEFIQTVADRWLRDTRSGTRLFYESLPDFKEVIPLQQERKHSWWKFW
;
A
#
# COMPACT_ATOMS: atom_id res chain seq x y z
N MET A 1 -31.04 9.53 -13.86
CA MET A 1 -30.87 8.08 -13.71
C MET A 1 -29.38 7.81 -13.76
N ILE A 2 -28.75 7.57 -12.61
CA ILE A 2 -27.34 7.19 -12.53
C ILE A 2 -27.33 5.67 -12.71
N GLY A 3 -26.75 5.19 -13.81
CA GLY A 3 -26.64 3.76 -14.08
C GLY A 3 -25.85 3.09 -12.96
N ALA A 4 -26.41 2.00 -12.42
CA ALA A 4 -25.65 1.10 -11.57
C ALA A 4 -24.54 0.51 -12.43
N HIS A 5 -23.33 1.08 -12.34
CA HIS A 5 -22.13 0.39 -12.76
C HIS A 5 -22.04 -0.86 -11.87
N GLU A 6 -22.39 -2.01 -12.44
CA GLU A 6 -22.03 -3.30 -11.85
C GLU A 6 -20.52 -3.27 -11.63
N LEU A 7 -20.11 -3.21 -10.37
CA LEU A 7 -18.74 -3.40 -9.97
C LEU A 7 -18.39 -4.83 -10.39
N PHE A 8 -17.75 -4.97 -11.54
CA PHE A 8 -17.08 -6.20 -11.90
C PHE A 8 -15.96 -6.39 -10.90
N VAL A 9 -16.24 -7.14 -9.84
CA VAL A 9 -15.22 -7.64 -8.93
C VAL A 9 -14.72 -8.92 -9.59
N PRO A 10 -13.58 -8.91 -10.31
CA PRO A 10 -12.98 -10.16 -10.75
C PRO A 10 -12.84 -11.06 -9.53
N ALA A 11 -13.16 -12.35 -9.67
CA ALA A 11 -12.97 -13.30 -8.59
C ALA A 11 -11.52 -13.15 -8.11
N ALA A 12 -11.35 -12.76 -6.84
CA ALA A 12 -10.03 -12.58 -6.26
C ALA A 12 -9.24 -13.87 -6.50
N ALA A 13 -8.05 -13.75 -7.08
CA ALA A 13 -7.17 -14.89 -7.24
C ALA A 13 -6.97 -15.52 -5.85
N VAL A 14 -7.15 -16.85 -5.75
CA VAL A 14 -6.92 -17.56 -4.50
C VAL A 14 -5.45 -17.40 -4.15
N ILE A 15 -5.16 -16.74 -3.03
CA ILE A 15 -3.80 -16.56 -2.52
C ILE A 15 -3.49 -17.75 -1.63
N HIS A 16 -2.45 -18.51 -2.00
CA HIS A 16 -2.02 -19.67 -1.21
C HIS A 16 -0.94 -19.26 -0.20
N ASP A 17 -0.83 -20.02 0.89
CA ASP A 17 0.23 -19.81 1.91
C ASP A 17 1.64 -19.86 1.29
N SER A 18 1.81 -20.61 0.20
CA SER A 18 3.05 -20.65 -0.57
C SER A 18 3.39 -19.31 -1.22
N ASP A 19 2.40 -18.54 -1.66
CA ASP A 19 2.62 -17.23 -2.31
C ASP A 19 3.15 -16.22 -1.29
N VAL A 20 2.57 -16.25 -0.09
CA VAL A 20 3.01 -15.47 1.06
C VAL A 20 4.43 -15.87 1.48
N SER A 21 4.69 -17.16 1.63
CA SER A 21 6.01 -17.67 2.02
C SER A 21 7.09 -17.32 0.99
N ASN A 22 6.75 -17.42 -0.30
CA ASN A 22 7.64 -17.03 -1.39
C ASN A 22 7.94 -15.54 -1.39
N ALA A 23 6.94 -14.69 -1.08
CA ALA A 23 7.12 -13.26 -0.94
C ALA A 23 8.04 -12.91 0.24
N GLU A 24 7.82 -13.50 1.42
CA GLU A 24 8.67 -13.30 2.60
C GLU A 24 10.13 -13.70 2.33
N LEU A 25 10.34 -14.85 1.67
CA LEU A 25 11.67 -15.31 1.26
C LEU A 25 12.31 -14.35 0.26
N ARG A 26 11.58 -13.96 -0.79
CA ARG A 26 12.07 -13.07 -1.86
C ARG A 26 12.42 -11.67 -1.34
N LEU A 27 11.63 -11.16 -0.40
CA LEU A 27 11.81 -9.82 0.18
C LEU A 27 12.73 -9.84 1.41
N SER A 28 13.15 -11.03 1.88
CA SER A 28 13.93 -11.21 3.11
C SER A 28 13.30 -10.50 4.32
N CYS A 29 11.97 -10.55 4.40
CA CYS A 29 11.18 -9.78 5.37
C CYS A 29 9.87 -10.51 5.69
N ASN A 30 9.51 -10.58 6.96
CA ASN A 30 8.21 -11.10 7.37
C ASN A 30 7.12 -10.08 7.05
N LEU A 31 6.05 -10.53 6.39
CA LEU A 31 4.90 -9.70 6.11
C LEU A 31 4.05 -9.53 7.38
N PRO A 32 3.35 -8.40 7.55
CA PRO A 32 2.47 -8.18 8.70
C PRO A 32 1.42 -9.29 8.80
N VAL A 33 1.16 -9.76 10.02
CA VAL A 33 0.20 -10.85 10.27
C VAL A 33 -1.17 -10.51 9.68
N GLY A 34 -1.70 -9.31 9.95
CA GLY A 34 -2.97 -8.86 9.38
C GLY A 34 -3.01 -8.79 7.87
N TYR A 35 -1.89 -8.46 7.20
CA TYR A 35 -1.84 -8.49 5.74
C TYR A 35 -1.99 -9.92 5.23
N LYS A 36 -1.26 -10.88 5.83
CA LYS A 36 -1.34 -12.30 5.47
C LYS A 36 -2.75 -12.84 5.65
N GLU A 37 -3.37 -12.58 6.80
CA GLU A 37 -4.74 -13.00 7.08
C GLU A 37 -5.73 -12.37 6.09
N PHE A 38 -5.56 -11.07 5.78
CA PHE A 38 -6.40 -10.36 4.84
C PHE A 38 -6.34 -10.96 3.44
N VAL A 39 -5.14 -11.13 2.86
CA VAL A 39 -5.00 -11.62 1.48
C VAL A 39 -5.39 -13.10 1.35
N SER A 40 -5.16 -13.92 2.38
CA SER A 40 -5.62 -15.32 2.38
C SER A 40 -7.14 -15.44 2.50
N THR A 41 -7.81 -14.45 3.11
CA THR A 41 -9.27 -14.48 3.34
C THR A 41 -10.05 -13.79 2.23
N LEU A 42 -9.61 -12.60 1.82
CA LEU A 42 -10.33 -11.72 0.90
C LEU A 42 -9.68 -11.63 -0.49
N GLY A 43 -8.43 -12.09 -0.62
CA GLY A 43 -7.62 -11.89 -1.82
C GLY A 43 -6.99 -10.50 -1.90
N SER A 44 -6.28 -10.27 -3.00
CA SER A 44 -5.70 -8.97 -3.38
C SER A 44 -6.62 -8.20 -4.33
N GLY A 45 -6.35 -6.91 -4.53
CA GLY A 45 -7.05 -6.04 -5.48
C GLY A 45 -7.73 -4.85 -4.82
N ALA A 46 -8.70 -4.27 -5.54
CA ALA A 46 -9.38 -3.05 -5.11
C ALA A 46 -10.21 -3.27 -3.84
N TRP A 47 -9.83 -2.59 -2.77
CA TRP A 47 -10.52 -2.61 -1.49
C TRP A 47 -10.61 -1.20 -0.91
N ALA A 48 -11.83 -0.69 -0.71
CA ALA A 48 -12.09 0.66 -0.21
C ALA A 48 -11.22 1.75 -0.91
N GLN A 49 -11.15 1.70 -2.24
CA GLN A 49 -10.34 2.56 -3.12
C GLN A 49 -8.81 2.46 -2.97
N SER A 50 -8.32 1.48 -2.22
CA SER A 50 -6.90 1.12 -2.20
C SER A 50 -6.72 -0.19 -2.94
N ASP A 51 -5.78 -0.26 -3.87
CA ASP A 51 -5.45 -1.52 -4.53
C ASP A 51 -4.44 -2.28 -3.67
N ILE A 52 -4.93 -3.26 -2.90
CA ILE A 52 -4.08 -4.12 -2.06
C ILE A 52 -3.26 -5.04 -2.97
N THR A 53 -1.94 -4.89 -2.92
CA THR A 53 -1.00 -5.62 -3.78
C THR A 53 -0.96 -7.10 -3.41
N ALA A 54 -0.91 -8.00 -4.40
CA ALA A 54 -0.76 -9.43 -4.16
C ALA A 54 0.65 -9.78 -3.68
N PRO A 55 0.86 -10.83 -2.86
CA PRO A 55 2.19 -11.22 -2.39
C PRO A 55 3.22 -11.43 -3.51
N ALA A 56 2.78 -11.97 -4.66
CA ALA A 56 3.63 -12.17 -5.83
C ALA A 56 4.17 -10.86 -6.43
N ASP A 57 3.42 -9.77 -6.30
CA ASP A 57 3.72 -8.47 -6.92
C ASP A 57 4.42 -7.47 -5.99
N LEU A 58 4.43 -7.77 -4.68
CA LEU A 58 5.15 -6.97 -3.67
C LEU A 58 6.60 -6.77 -4.08
N TYR A 59 7.17 -5.61 -3.79
CA TYR A 59 8.58 -5.30 -4.01
C TYR A 59 9.11 -4.50 -2.83
N ALA A 60 10.42 -4.40 -2.70
CA ALA A 60 11.03 -3.50 -1.74
C ALA A 60 11.41 -2.21 -2.46
N PHE A 61 11.09 -1.05 -1.87
CA PHE A 61 11.58 0.22 -2.36
C PHE A 61 13.12 0.23 -2.41
N ASP A 62 13.68 0.81 -3.46
CA ASP A 62 15.13 0.90 -3.64
C ASP A 62 15.69 2.19 -3.00
N GLU A 63 16.96 2.53 -3.28
CA GLU A 63 17.57 3.75 -2.74
C GLU A 63 17.10 5.03 -3.43
N SER A 64 16.48 4.94 -4.60
CA SER A 64 16.09 6.11 -5.41
C SER A 64 14.93 6.88 -4.78
N VAL A 65 14.05 6.21 -4.02
CA VAL A 65 13.01 6.84 -3.19
C VAL A 65 13.57 7.60 -1.98
N GLY A 66 14.87 7.44 -1.69
CA GLY A 66 15.55 8.02 -0.53
C GLY A 66 15.90 6.99 0.55
N HIS A 67 16.99 7.27 1.28
CA HIS A 67 17.61 6.29 2.18
C HIS A 67 16.70 5.81 3.31
N GLU A 68 15.77 6.65 3.80
CA GLU A 68 14.89 6.29 4.90
C GLU A 68 13.81 5.27 4.54
N MET A 69 13.37 5.26 3.28
CA MET A 69 12.31 4.35 2.80
C MET A 69 12.86 3.10 2.11
N LYS A 70 14.19 3.02 1.93
CA LYS A 70 14.85 1.85 1.33
C LYS A 70 14.46 0.58 2.07
N GLY A 71 13.98 -0.41 1.32
CA GLY A 71 13.59 -1.72 1.84
C GLY A 71 12.17 -1.78 2.38
N TRP A 72 11.43 -0.66 2.43
CA TRP A 72 10.01 -0.69 2.78
C TRP A 72 9.21 -1.36 1.66
N ILE A 73 8.10 -2.00 2.02
CA ILE A 73 7.32 -2.80 1.08
C ILE A 73 5.91 -2.18 0.98
N PRO A 74 5.48 -1.70 -0.20
CA PRO A 74 4.12 -1.21 -0.41
C PRO A 74 3.15 -2.39 -0.35
N LEU A 75 2.13 -2.27 0.51
CA LEU A 75 1.02 -3.22 0.62
C LEU A 75 -0.19 -2.76 -0.18
N ALA A 76 -0.29 -1.46 -0.47
CA ALA A 76 -1.28 -0.90 -1.35
C ALA A 76 -0.65 0.16 -2.25
N GLU A 77 -1.03 0.15 -3.53
CA GLU A 77 -0.50 1.06 -4.55
C GLU A 77 -1.60 2.00 -5.05
N ASN A 78 -1.18 3.17 -5.52
CA ASN A 78 -2.03 4.18 -6.12
C ASN A 78 -3.29 4.53 -5.29
N VAL A 79 -3.14 4.60 -3.96
CA VAL A 79 -4.26 4.66 -2.99
C VAL A 79 -5.13 5.92 -3.08
N ASP A 80 -4.74 6.88 -3.91
CA ASP A 80 -5.47 8.12 -4.20
C ASP A 80 -5.48 8.49 -5.70
N GLY A 81 -5.03 7.59 -6.58
CA GLY A 81 -4.94 7.86 -8.02
C GLY A 81 -3.76 8.73 -8.45
N CYS A 82 -2.87 9.10 -7.52
CA CYS A 82 -1.71 9.94 -7.79
C CYS A 82 -0.38 9.19 -7.67
N GLY A 83 -0.38 7.86 -7.70
CA GLY A 83 0.84 7.06 -7.56
C GLY A 83 1.35 6.96 -6.12
N ASN A 84 0.57 7.41 -5.13
CA ASN A 84 0.91 7.28 -3.72
C ASN A 84 0.67 5.84 -3.22
N SER A 85 1.40 5.44 -2.19
CA SER A 85 1.36 4.07 -1.68
C SER A 85 1.23 4.02 -0.17
N VAL A 86 0.77 2.87 0.32
CA VAL A 86 0.84 2.53 1.74
C VAL A 86 1.80 1.39 1.90
N ALA A 87 2.88 1.63 2.64
CA ALA A 87 3.97 0.69 2.83
C ALA A 87 4.17 0.35 4.30
N PHE A 88 4.84 -0.76 4.56
CA PHE A 88 5.34 -1.08 5.89
C PHE A 88 6.86 -1.14 5.92
N ASN A 89 7.42 -0.81 7.07
CA ASN A 89 8.83 -0.97 7.34
C ASN A 89 9.08 -2.33 7.99
N CYS A 90 9.93 -3.16 7.39
CA CYS A 90 10.26 -4.50 7.87
C CYS A 90 10.78 -4.54 9.31
N LEU A 91 11.43 -3.47 9.77
CA LEU A 91 12.06 -3.41 11.09
C LEU A 91 11.06 -3.20 12.22
N ASP A 92 10.09 -2.30 12.05
CA ASP A 92 9.12 -1.93 13.09
C ASP A 92 7.69 -2.42 12.80
N GLN A 93 7.45 -2.95 11.59
CA GLN A 93 6.16 -3.44 11.08
C GLN A 93 5.04 -2.39 11.07
N LYS A 94 5.39 -1.10 11.20
CA LYS A 94 4.43 0.01 11.17
C LYS A 94 4.05 0.36 9.74
N ILE A 95 2.87 0.95 9.60
CA ILE A 95 2.28 1.33 8.31
C ILE A 95 2.48 2.84 8.09
N TYR A 96 2.94 3.17 6.89
CA TYR A 96 3.23 4.52 6.45
C TYR A 96 2.54 4.81 5.13
N PHE A 97 2.03 6.03 4.97
CA PHE A 97 1.67 6.56 3.66
C PHE A 97 2.92 7.18 3.06
N CYS A 98 3.23 6.80 1.84
CA CYS A 98 4.34 7.30 1.07
C CYS A 98 3.76 8.18 -0.05
N ASN A 99 4.14 9.46 -0.09
CA ASN A 99 3.77 10.38 -1.15
C ASN A 99 4.88 10.43 -2.21
N HIS A 100 4.48 10.45 -3.46
CA HIS A 100 5.37 10.52 -4.61
C HIS A 100 5.76 11.98 -4.93
N ASP A 101 4.93 12.97 -4.58
CA ASP A 101 5.18 14.37 -4.88
C ASP A 101 4.50 15.32 -3.85
N PRO A 102 5.27 15.99 -2.97
CA PRO A 102 6.71 15.81 -2.77
C PRO A 102 7.03 14.41 -2.20
N PHE A 103 8.22 13.90 -2.49
CA PHE A 103 8.67 12.60 -1.96
C PHE A 103 8.72 12.62 -0.45
N GLY A 104 8.20 11.56 0.17
CA GLY A 104 8.34 11.38 1.60
C GLY A 104 7.29 10.45 2.17
N PHE A 105 7.12 10.51 3.49
CA PHE A 105 6.20 9.63 4.17
C PHE A 105 5.62 10.24 5.44
N VAL A 106 4.54 9.61 5.92
CA VAL A 106 3.90 9.90 7.20
C VAL A 106 3.41 8.60 7.82
N PHE A 107 3.50 8.51 9.15
CA PHE A 107 2.97 7.38 9.91
C PHE A 107 1.44 7.34 9.82
N VAL A 108 0.88 6.16 9.58
CA VAL A 108 -0.56 5.96 9.40
C VAL A 108 -1.16 5.07 10.48
N ALA A 109 -0.50 3.95 10.80
CA ALA A 109 -1.03 2.97 11.73
C ALA A 109 0.09 2.10 12.33
N ASN A 110 -0.14 1.54 13.52
CA ASN A 110 0.78 0.62 14.17
C ASN A 110 0.76 -0.78 13.54
N SER A 111 -0.31 -1.11 12.81
CA SER A 111 -0.47 -2.41 12.16
C SER A 111 -1.34 -2.31 10.89
N PHE A 112 -1.34 -3.37 10.10
CA PHE A 112 -2.15 -3.46 8.88
C PHE A 112 -3.66 -3.43 9.18
N GLU A 113 -4.08 -4.09 10.25
CA GLU A 113 -5.48 -4.15 10.70
C GLU A 113 -5.99 -2.76 11.09
N GLU A 114 -5.19 -1.99 11.83
CA GLU A 114 -5.53 -0.61 12.21
C GLU A 114 -5.67 0.28 10.96
N PHE A 115 -4.79 0.10 9.97
CA PHE A 115 -4.89 0.78 8.68
C PHE A 115 -6.19 0.43 7.93
N ILE A 116 -6.47 -0.87 7.75
CA ILE A 116 -7.66 -1.36 7.05
C ILE A 116 -8.93 -0.88 7.75
N GLN A 117 -8.99 -0.96 9.09
CA GLN A 117 -10.13 -0.46 9.86
C GLN A 117 -10.34 1.04 9.65
N THR A 118 -9.28 1.83 9.69
CA THR A 118 -9.34 3.28 9.47
C THR A 118 -9.88 3.62 8.08
N VAL A 119 -9.40 2.92 7.05
CA VAL A 119 -9.84 3.11 5.67
C VAL A 119 -11.32 2.70 5.50
N ALA A 120 -11.73 1.55 6.02
CA ALA A 120 -13.14 1.12 5.98
C ALA A 120 -14.06 2.10 6.70
N ASP A 121 -13.70 2.52 7.92
CA ASP A 121 -14.51 3.44 8.71
C ASP A 121 -14.72 4.78 8.01
N ARG A 122 -13.68 5.29 7.33
CA ARG A 122 -13.79 6.51 6.53
C ARG A 122 -14.64 6.30 5.28
N TRP A 123 -14.42 5.21 4.56
CA TRP A 123 -15.21 4.86 3.38
C TRP A 123 -16.71 4.76 3.70
N LEU A 124 -17.07 4.15 4.83
CA LEU A 124 -18.46 4.03 5.29
C LEU A 124 -19.08 5.37 5.70
N ARG A 125 -18.27 6.33 6.18
CA ARG A 125 -18.74 7.67 6.59
C ARG A 125 -18.87 8.63 5.41
N ASP A 126 -17.98 8.56 4.42
CA ASP A 126 -18.01 9.41 3.23
C ASP A 126 -17.59 8.63 1.98
N THR A 127 -18.58 8.04 1.31
CA THR A 127 -18.39 7.28 0.07
C THR A 127 -18.06 8.15 -1.15
N ARG A 128 -18.20 9.48 -1.05
CA ARG A 128 -18.04 10.39 -2.20
C ARG A 128 -16.62 10.94 -2.30
N SER A 129 -16.00 11.20 -1.15
CA SER A 129 -14.67 11.76 -1.08
C SER A 129 -13.56 10.70 -1.15
N GLY A 130 -13.90 9.45 -0.87
CA GLY A 130 -12.95 8.36 -0.95
C GLY A 130 -11.86 8.38 0.12
N THR A 131 -10.79 7.64 -0.11
CA THR A 131 -9.58 7.62 0.72
C THR A 131 -8.70 8.85 0.54
N ARG A 132 -8.91 9.64 -0.51
CA ARG A 132 -8.12 10.84 -0.79
C ARG A 132 -8.13 11.84 0.36
N LEU A 133 -9.30 12.16 0.92
CA LEU A 133 -9.40 13.07 2.08
C LEU A 133 -8.72 12.51 3.34
N PHE A 134 -8.54 11.18 3.44
CA PHE A 134 -7.76 10.60 4.52
C PHE A 134 -6.31 11.02 4.42
N TYR A 135 -5.69 10.76 3.28
CA TYR A 135 -4.28 11.05 3.07
C TYR A 135 -4.00 12.56 3.08
N GLU A 136 -4.91 13.39 2.54
CA GLU A 136 -4.81 14.85 2.64
C GLU A 136 -4.93 15.38 4.08
N SER A 137 -5.53 14.60 5.00
CA SER A 137 -5.68 14.99 6.42
C SER A 137 -4.51 14.57 7.32
N LEU A 138 -3.52 13.83 6.79
CA LEU A 138 -2.41 13.33 7.59
C LEU A 138 -1.45 14.48 7.96
N PRO A 139 -1.17 14.70 9.26
CA PRO A 139 -0.26 15.76 9.69
C PRO A 139 1.21 15.40 9.47
N ASP A 140 2.08 16.42 9.44
CA ASP A 140 3.54 16.29 9.61
C ASP A 140 4.24 15.33 8.64
N PHE A 141 4.05 15.59 7.35
CA PHE A 141 4.75 14.87 6.28
C PHE A 141 6.26 15.04 6.37
N LYS A 142 7.02 13.94 6.45
CA LYS A 142 8.48 13.98 6.37
C LYS A 142 8.89 13.87 4.91
N GLU A 143 9.29 15.00 4.33
CA GLU A 143 9.89 15.04 3.00
C GLU A 143 11.24 14.32 2.96
N VAL A 144 11.49 13.62 1.87
CA VAL A 144 12.72 12.86 1.60
C VAL A 144 13.26 13.30 0.24
N ILE A 145 14.56 13.54 0.17
CA ILE A 145 15.22 13.92 -1.08
C ILE A 145 15.53 12.63 -1.86
N PRO A 146 14.91 12.40 -3.03
CA PRO A 146 15.20 11.22 -3.83
C PRO A 146 16.62 11.27 -4.39
N LEU A 147 17.27 10.12 -4.52
CA LEU A 147 18.59 10.04 -5.16
C LEU A 147 18.41 9.99 -6.68
N GLN A 148 19.16 10.81 -7.42
CA GLN A 148 19.27 10.68 -8.87
C GLN A 148 20.04 9.40 -9.22
N GLN A 149 19.34 8.28 -9.41
CA GLN A 149 19.91 7.00 -9.86
C GLN A 149 19.13 6.41 -11.03
N GLU A 150 19.76 5.48 -11.77
CA GLU A 150 19.11 4.73 -12.86
C GLU A 150 17.99 3.83 -12.30
N ARG A 151 16.82 3.90 -12.94
CA ARG A 151 15.59 3.21 -12.50
C ARG A 151 15.72 1.69 -12.66
N LYS A 152 15.36 0.94 -11.62
CA LYS A 152 15.29 -0.54 -11.65
C LYS A 152 13.88 -1.08 -11.89
N HIS A 153 12.84 -0.28 -11.68
CA HIS A 153 11.46 -0.68 -11.86
C HIS A 153 10.71 0.20 -12.88
N SER A 154 9.45 -0.18 -13.15
CA SER A 154 8.56 0.55 -14.05
C SER A 154 8.18 1.90 -13.46
N TRP A 155 8.01 2.92 -14.31
CA TRP A 155 7.85 4.32 -13.89
C TRP A 155 6.69 4.62 -12.93
N TRP A 156 5.70 3.73 -12.83
CA TRP A 156 4.53 3.85 -11.95
C TRP A 156 4.66 3.14 -10.61
N LYS A 157 5.68 2.29 -10.43
CA LYS A 157 6.11 1.87 -9.09
C LYS A 157 6.79 3.08 -8.44
N PHE A 158 6.89 3.14 -7.12
CA PHE A 158 7.64 4.18 -6.41
C PHE A 158 9.11 4.09 -6.83
N TRP A 159 9.40 4.65 -8.01
CA TRP A 159 10.53 4.40 -8.92
C TRP A 159 10.73 2.95 -9.39
#